data_AF-A0A2M8ITB2-F1
#
_entry.id   AF-A0A2M8ITB2-F1
#
_cell.length_a   1.000
_cell.length_b   1.000
_cell.length_c   1.000
_cell.angle_alpha   90.00
_cell.angle_beta   90.00
_cell.angle_gamma   90.00
#
_symmetry.space_group_name_H-M   'P 1'
#
loop_
_entity.id
_entity.type
_entity.pdbx_description
1 polymer ?
#
loop_
_entity_poly.entity_id
_entity_poly.type
_entity_poly.pdbx_seq_one_letter_code
_entity_poly.pdbx_strand_id
1 'polypeptide(L)' 'MQHFPIFLATAGRRIVLSGGGEAALAKLRLLLKTPARITVFAAEPAPEIAAWA' A
#
# COMPACT_ATOMS: atom_id res chain seq x y z
N MET A 1 -21.54 17.23 0.17
CA MET A 1 -20.89 16.07 -0.46
C MET A 1 -19.47 16.47 -0.86
N GLN A 2 -18.46 16.23 -0.02
CA GLN A 2 -17.07 16.72 -0.26
C GLN A 2 -16.19 15.74 -1.06
N HIS A 3 -16.68 14.52 -1.31
CA HIS A 3 -15.91 13.46 -1.96
C HIS A 3 -16.70 12.85 -3.11
N PHE A 4 -16.00 12.58 -4.21
CA PHE A 4 -16.54 11.87 -5.37
C PHE A 4 -15.93 10.46 -5.41
N PRO A 5 -16.74 9.39 -5.26
CA PRO A 5 -16.21 8.03 -5.24
C PRO A 5 -15.81 7.60 -6.66
N ILE A 6 -14.59 7.08 -6.80
CA ILE A 6 -14.06 6.55 -8.07
C ILE A 6 -13.33 5.23 -7.84
N PHE A 7 -13.30 4.39 -8.87
CA PHE A 7 -12.41 3.24 -8.95
C PHE A 7 -11.17 3.59 -9.78
N LEU A 8 -9.99 3.15 -9.34
CA LEU A 8 -8.73 3.38 -10.02
C LEU A 8 -8.20 2.08 -10.63
N ALA A 9 -7.86 2.11 -11.92
CA ALA A 9 -7.16 1.01 -12.57
C ALA A 9 -5.66 1.05 -12.20
N THR A 10 -5.20 0.08 -11.41
CA THR A 10 -3.82 0.07 -10.89
C THR A 10 -2.86 -0.82 -11.66
N ALA A 11 -3.33 -1.54 -12.68
CA ALA A 11 -2.49 -2.40 -13.50
C ALA A 11 -1.38 -1.58 -14.19
N GLY A 12 -0.13 -2.02 -14.04
CA GLY A 12 1.04 -1.31 -14.56
C GLY A 12 1.32 0.03 -13.88
N ARG A 13 0.60 0.39 -12.81
CA ARG A 13 0.83 1.61 -12.04
C ARG A 13 1.70 1.33 -10.83
N ARG A 14 2.49 2.33 -10.46
CA ARG A 14 3.30 2.32 -9.23
C ARG A 14 2.51 2.96 -8.09
N ILE A 15 2.49 2.31 -6.94
CA ILE A 15 1.97 2.87 -5.69
C ILE A 15 3.10 2.88 -4.67
N VAL A 16 3.31 4.02 -4.03
CA VAL A 16 4.29 4.18 -2.95
C VAL A 16 3.54 4.20 -1.62
N LEU A 17 3.98 3.37 -0.68
CA LEU A 17 3.54 3.39 0.71
C LEU A 17 4.70 3.88 1.59
N SER A 18 4.53 5.03 2.23
CA SER A 18 5.51 5.59 3.15
C SER A 18 5.05 5.35 4.59
N GLY A 19 5.81 4.57 5.35
CA GLY A 19 5.51 4.16 6.71
C GLY A 19 5.55 2.64 6.89
N GLY A 20 5.84 2.21 8.11
CA GLY A 20 6.04 0.79 8.46
C GLY A 20 5.16 0.25 9.59
N GLY A 21 4.38 1.10 10.28
CA GLY A 21 3.55 0.70 11.42
C GLY A 21 2.15 0.19 11.03
N GLU A 22 1.28 0.03 12.04
CA GLU A 22 -0.08 -0.54 11.90
C GLU A 22 -0.92 0.05 10.76
N ALA A 23 -0.91 1.38 10.62
CA ALA A 23 -1.66 2.04 9.55
C ALA A 23 -1.13 1.68 8.15
N ALA A 24 0.19 1.59 8.00
CA ALA A 24 0.83 1.18 6.75
C ALA A 24 0.51 -0.29 6.46
N LEU A 25 0.58 -1.16 7.46
CA LEU A 25 0.22 -2.57 7.34
C LEU A 25 -1.23 -2.76 6.86
N ALA A 26 -2.18 -2.04 7.47
CA ALA A 26 -3.58 -2.08 7.09
C ALA A 26 -3.80 -1.63 5.64
N LYS A 27 -3.13 -0.57 5.20
CA LYS A 27 -3.19 -0.10 3.80
C LYS A 27 -2.52 -1.09 2.84
N LEU A 28 -1.36 -1.62 3.19
CA LEU A 28 -0.61 -2.57 2.37
C LEU A 28 -1.44 -3.82 2.09
N ARG A 29 -2.13 -4.38 3.09
CA ARG A 29 -3.03 -5.54 2.91
C ARG A 29 -4.11 -5.32 1.85
N LEU A 30 -4.61 -4.09 1.71
CA LEU A 30 -5.59 -3.76 0.67
C LEU A 30 -4.92 -3.57 -0.70
N LEU A 31 -3.76 -2.89 -0.73
CA LEU A 31 -3.02 -2.63 -1.96
C LEU A 31 -2.50 -3.91 -2.61
N LEU A 32 -2.05 -4.89 -1.81
CA LEU A 32 -1.56 -6.20 -2.27
C LEU A 32 -2.63 -7.02 -3.02
N LYS A 33 -3.92 -6.67 -2.91
CA LYS A 33 -5.00 -7.30 -3.68
C LYS A 33 -5.14 -6.74 -5.10
N THR A 34 -4.33 -5.75 -5.46
CA THR A 34 -4.40 -5.06 -6.75
C THR A 34 -3.19 -5.39 -7.61
N PRO A 35 -3.28 -5.27 -8.94
CA PRO A 35 -2.15 -5.52 -9.86
C PRO A 35 -1.11 -4.37 -9.88
N ALA A 36 -1.06 -3.54 -8.84
CA ALA A 36 -0.12 -2.44 -8.76
C ALA A 36 1.30 -2.93 -8.46
N ARG A 37 2.31 -2.21 -8.95
CA ARG A 37 3.68 -2.35 -8.46
C ARG A 37 3.83 -1.51 -7.19
N ILE A 38 3.95 -2.15 -6.04
CA ILE A 38 4.01 -1.48 -4.75
C ILE A 38 5.48 -1.31 -4.32
N THR A 39 5.81 -0.15 -3.78
CA THR A 39 7.11 0.12 -3.15
C THR A 39 6.87 0.70 -1.77
N VAL A 40 7.44 0.06 -0.74
CA VAL A 40 7.30 0.49 0.65
C VAL A 40 8.58 1.16 1.11
N PHE A 41 8.47 2.34 1.72
CA PHE A 41 9.58 3.02 2.39
C PHE A 41 9.28 3.10 3.88
N ALA A 42 10.09 2.45 4.70
CA ALA A 42 9.99 2.46 6.15
C ALA A 42 11.38 2.31 6.76
N ALA A 43 11.73 3.14 7.75
CA ALA A 43 12.98 3.00 8.50
C ALA A 43 12.93 1.76 9.41
N GLU A 44 11.79 1.53 10.04
CA GLU A 44 11.50 0.40 10.93
C GLU A 44 10.19 -0.25 10.47
N PRO A 45 10.23 -1.17 9.47
CA PRO A 45 9.03 -1.86 9.01
C PRO A 45 8.53 -2.84 10.06
N ALA A 46 7.20 -2.94 10.20
CA ALA A 46 6.59 -4.03 10.96
C ALA A 46 7.05 -5.40 10.41
N PRO A 47 7.23 -6.42 11.27
CA PRO A 47 7.74 -7.74 10.86
C PRO A 47 6.97 -8.35 9.68
N GLU A 48 5.65 -8.15 9.62
CA GLU A 48 4.80 -8.64 8.53
C GLU A 48 5.12 -7.97 7.20
N ILE A 49 5.45 -6.67 7.19
CA ILE A 49 5.86 -5.96 5.98
C ILE A 49 7.18 -6.54 5.46
N ALA A 50 8.12 -6.81 6.37
CA ALA A 50 9.40 -7.44 6.02
C ALA A 50 9.22 -8.88 5.50
N ALA A 51 8.24 -9.62 6.02
CA ALA A 51 7.94 -10.99 5.60
C ALA A 51 7.26 -11.09 4.21
N TRP A 52 6.72 -9.99 3.68
CA TRP A 52 6.07 -9.95 2.36
C TRP A 52 6.93 -9.36 1.25
N ALA A 53 8.09 -8.80 1.58
CA ALA A 53 9.06 -8.26 0.64
C ALA A 53 9.78 -9.40 -0.12
#